data_AF-U2G738-F1
#
_entry.id   AF-U2G738-F1
#
_cell.length_a   1.000
_cell.length_b   1.000
_cell.length_c   1.000
_cell.angle_alpha   90.00
_cell.angle_beta   90.00
_cell.angle_gamma   90.00
#
_symmetry.space_group_name_H-M   'P 1'
#
loop_
_entity.id
_entity.type
_entity.pdbx_description
1 polymer ?
#
loop_
_entity_poly.entity_id
_entity_poly.type
_entity_poly.pdbx_seq_one_letter_code
_entity_poly.pdbx_strand_id
1 'polypeptide(L)'
;MGAIVQMNLPASRSPLPDGTRVFDAECVSRLTLLNACARALRGLGYRVLAEEIAPRDGSRPTIHIGPYLAKSSDVLRERAGGVSIQRRGDRQFAHVIFMSVRVTWEIAA
;
A
#
# COMPACT_ATOMS: atom_id res chain seq x y z
N MET A 1 -21.40 -34.23 40.10
CA MET A 1 -20.03 -34.29 39.54
C MET A 1 -20.14 -34.03 38.04
N GLY A 2 -20.20 -32.76 37.62
CA GLY A 2 -20.30 -32.37 36.21
C GLY A 2 -18.93 -31.99 35.68
N ALA A 3 -18.36 -32.82 34.80
CA ALA A 3 -17.07 -32.54 34.18
C ALA A 3 -17.26 -31.65 32.94
N ILE A 4 -16.54 -30.54 32.92
CA ILE A 4 -16.49 -29.53 31.87
C ILE A 4 -15.66 -30.08 30.70
N VAL A 5 -16.24 -30.14 29.49
CA VAL A 5 -15.49 -30.42 28.27
C VAL A 5 -14.96 -29.09 27.72
N GLN A 6 -13.71 -28.76 28.03
CA GLN A 6 -12.98 -27.71 27.33
C GLN A 6 -12.58 -28.19 25.94
N MET A 7 -13.23 -27.66 24.90
CA MET A 7 -12.76 -27.74 23.52
C MET A 7 -11.72 -26.64 23.29
N ASN A 8 -10.44 -26.94 23.59
CA ASN A 8 -9.33 -26.18 23.04
C ASN A 8 -9.15 -26.60 21.58
N LEU A 9 -9.60 -25.77 20.64
CA LEU A 9 -9.16 -25.87 19.25
C LEU A 9 -7.78 -25.22 19.11
N PRO A 10 -6.71 -25.95 18.81
CA PRO A 10 -5.59 -25.34 18.10
C PRO A 10 -6.04 -25.17 16.64
N ALA A 11 -6.36 -23.94 16.26
CA ALA A 11 -6.47 -23.59 14.84
C ALA A 11 -5.06 -23.66 14.22
N SER A 12 -4.60 -24.87 13.88
CA SER A 12 -3.47 -25.09 12.99
C SER A 12 -3.84 -24.49 11.63
N ARG A 13 -3.41 -23.24 11.41
CA ARG A 13 -3.43 -22.63 10.07
C ARG A 13 -2.36 -23.33 9.24
N SER A 14 -2.73 -24.41 8.59
CA SER A 14 -1.92 -25.01 7.52
C SER A 14 -1.68 -23.95 6.43
N PRO A 15 -0.45 -23.78 5.92
CA PRO A 15 -0.20 -22.94 4.77
C PRO A 15 -0.85 -23.59 3.54
N LEU A 16 -1.90 -22.96 3.02
CA LEU A 16 -2.58 -23.42 1.80
C LEU A 16 -1.63 -23.31 0.59
N PRO A 17 -1.65 -24.30 -0.32
CA PRO A 17 -0.80 -24.29 -1.51
C PRO A 17 -1.18 -23.16 -2.48
N ASP A 18 -0.15 -22.63 -3.13
CA ASP A 18 -0.18 -21.53 -4.11
C ASP A 18 -0.97 -21.98 -5.35
N GLY A 19 -2.27 -21.68 -5.41
CA GLY A 19 -3.09 -22.12 -6.55
C GLY A 19 -4.53 -21.60 -6.61
N THR A 20 -5.11 -21.10 -5.52
CA THR A 20 -6.42 -20.43 -5.59
C THR A 20 -6.51 -19.34 -4.54
N ARG A 21 -6.08 -18.12 -4.90
CA ARG A 21 -6.32 -16.94 -4.07
C ARG A 21 -7.76 -16.50 -4.33
N VAL A 22 -8.67 -16.88 -3.45
CA VAL A 22 -10.01 -16.29 -3.44
C VAL A 22 -9.82 -14.80 -3.12
N PHE A 23 -10.19 -13.95 -4.08
CA PHE A 23 -10.20 -12.51 -3.85
C PHE A 23 -11.33 -12.19 -2.88
N ASP A 24 -10.98 -12.10 -1.60
CA ASP A 24 -11.91 -11.66 -0.56
C ASP A 24 -12.39 -10.23 -0.84
N ALA A 25 -13.56 -9.85 -0.28
CA ALA A 25 -14.11 -8.50 -0.42
C ALA A 25 -13.11 -7.41 0.02
N GLU A 26 -12.24 -7.70 1.00
CA GLU A 26 -11.15 -6.83 1.43
C GLU A 26 -10.10 -6.63 0.32
N CYS A 27 -9.74 -7.71 -0.38
CA CYS A 27 -8.79 -7.66 -1.49
C CYS A 27 -9.35 -6.86 -2.68
N VAL A 28 -10.62 -7.07 -3.03
CA VAL A 28 -11.31 -6.31 -4.08
C VAL A 28 -11.40 -4.82 -3.72
N SER A 29 -11.67 -4.51 -2.45
CA SER A 29 -11.71 -3.13 -1.95
C SER A 29 -10.36 -2.44 -2.07
N ARG A 30 -9.27 -3.12 -1.69
CA ARG A 30 -7.90 -2.60 -1.81
C ARG A 30 -7.47 -2.40 -3.25
N LEU A 31 -7.83 -3.34 -4.13
CA LEU A 31 -7.62 -3.23 -5.57
C LEU A 31 -8.37 -2.03 -6.16
N THR A 32 -9.60 -1.79 -5.72
CA THR A 32 -10.41 -0.66 -6.19
C THR A 32 -9.78 0.67 -5.77
N LEU A 33 -9.37 0.79 -4.50
CA LEU A 33 -8.68 1.98 -3.99
C LEU A 33 -7.36 2.24 -4.71
N LEU A 34 -6.55 1.20 -4.89
CA LEU A 34 -5.27 1.28 -5.58
C LEU A 34 -5.44 1.72 -7.05
N ASN A 35 -6.39 1.12 -7.77
CA ASN A 35 -6.70 1.53 -9.15
C ASN A 35 -7.21 2.98 -9.24
N ALA A 36 -8.10 3.39 -8.34
CA ALA A 36 -8.61 4.75 -8.29
C ALA A 36 -7.47 5.76 -8.03
N CYS A 37 -6.58 5.43 -7.11
CA CYS A 37 -5.41 6.24 -6.79
C CYS A 37 -4.44 6.31 -7.98
N ALA A 38 -4.12 5.18 -8.62
CA ALA A 38 -3.26 5.14 -9.80
C ALA A 38 -3.83 5.98 -10.95
N ARG A 39 -5.15 5.92 -11.20
CA ARG A 39 -5.82 6.77 -12.21
C ARG A 39 -5.75 8.24 -11.86
N ALA A 40 -6.00 8.60 -10.60
CA ALA A 40 -5.89 9.99 -10.14
C ALA A 40 -4.46 10.52 -10.30
N LEU A 41 -3.45 9.72 -9.93
CA LEU A 41 -2.03 10.07 -10.10
C LEU A 41 -1.67 10.28 -11.58
N ARG A 42 -2.13 9.41 -12.48
CA ARG A 42 -1.93 9.56 -13.93
C ARG A 42 -2.64 10.81 -14.46
N GLY A 43 -3.85 11.11 -13.98
CA GLY A 43 -4.58 12.34 -14.33
C GLY A 43 -3.89 13.63 -13.84
N LEU A 44 -3.10 13.55 -12.77
CA LEU A 44 -2.24 14.62 -12.29
C LEU A 44 -0.88 14.69 -13.01
N GLY A 45 -0.63 13.80 -13.98
CA GLY A 45 0.61 13.76 -14.75
C GLY A 45 1.75 12.95 -14.11
N TYR A 46 1.51 12.22 -13.02
CA TYR A 46 2.52 11.34 -12.44
C TYR A 46 2.62 10.03 -13.20
N ARG A 47 3.86 9.56 -13.36
CA ARG A 47 4.15 8.23 -13.89
C ARG A 47 4.11 7.21 -12.77
N VAL A 48 3.16 6.27 -12.82
CA VAL A 48 3.15 5.12 -11.91
C VAL A 48 4.17 4.08 -12.40
N LEU A 49 5.09 3.67 -11.53
CA LEU A 49 6.14 2.69 -11.83
C LEU A 49 5.81 1.30 -11.31
N ALA A 50 5.28 1.22 -10.08
CA ALA A 50 4.91 -0.05 -9.47
C ALA A 50 3.72 0.13 -8.53
N GLU A 51 2.95 -0.94 -8.34
CA GLU A 51 1.76 -0.96 -7.51
C GLU A 51 1.79 -2.24 -6.66
N GLU A 52 1.61 -2.11 -5.35
CA GLU A 52 1.66 -3.20 -4.38
C GLU A 52 0.40 -3.19 -3.51
N ILE A 53 -0.49 -4.15 -3.75
CA ILE A 53 -1.79 -4.22 -3.05
C ILE A 53 -1.61 -4.67 -1.60
N ALA A 54 -0.73 -5.62 -1.36
CA ALA A 54 -0.48 -6.23 -0.06
C ALA A 54 1.03 -6.22 0.28
N PRO A 55 1.56 -5.07 0.76
CA PRO A 55 2.95 -5.01 1.19
C PRO A 55 3.23 -6.01 2.30
N ARG A 56 4.46 -6.54 2.33
CA ARG A 56 4.90 -7.59 3.27
C ARG A 56 4.63 -7.27 4.74
N ASP A 57 4.57 -5.99 5.09
CA ASP A 57 4.27 -5.49 6.44
C ASP A 57 2.77 -5.50 6.81
N GLY A 58 1.89 -6.01 5.93
CA GLY A 58 0.43 -5.97 6.12
C GLY A 58 -0.18 -4.57 6.07
N SER A 59 0.62 -3.58 5.66
CA SER A 59 0.25 -2.17 5.64
C SER A 59 -0.63 -1.79 4.43
N ARG A 60 -0.99 -0.51 4.34
CA ARG A 60 -1.84 0.04 3.27
C ARG A 60 -1.28 -0.30 1.88
N PRO A 61 -2.14 -0.47 0.86
CA PRO A 61 -1.68 -0.59 -0.52
C PRO A 61 -0.72 0.57 -0.86
N THR A 62 0.32 0.26 -1.62
CA THR A 62 1.43 1.16 -1.90
C THR A 62 1.59 1.35 -3.41
N ILE A 63 1.84 2.59 -3.85
CA ILE A 63 2.11 2.93 -5.25
C ILE A 63 3.45 3.65 -5.30
N HIS A 64 4.34 3.18 -6.18
CA HIS A 64 5.62 3.82 -6.46
C HIS A 64 5.47 4.65 -7.73
N ILE A 65 5.77 5.94 -7.65
CA ILE A 65 5.77 6.85 -8.80
C ILE A 65 7.20 7.18 -9.24
N GLY A 66 7.31 7.65 -10.47
CA GLY A 66 8.55 8.01 -11.14
C GLY A 66 9.29 9.19 -10.51
N PRO A 67 10.52 9.46 -10.99
CA PRO A 67 11.39 10.46 -10.39
C PRO A 67 10.73 11.82 -10.28
N TYR A 68 11.03 12.47 -9.16
CA TYR A 68 10.45 13.70 -8.68
C TYR A 68 10.74 14.89 -9.61
N LEU A 69 9.75 15.34 -10.39
CA LEU A 69 9.79 16.61 -11.11
C LEU A 69 9.06 17.67 -10.27
N ALA A 70 9.83 18.58 -9.68
CA ALA A 70 9.41 19.57 -8.67
C ALA A 70 8.20 20.45 -9.04
N LYS A 71 7.81 20.57 -10.32
CA LYS A 71 6.66 21.38 -10.73
C LYS A 71 5.30 20.74 -10.44
N SER A 72 5.25 19.42 -10.31
CA SER A 72 4.00 18.71 -9.97
C SER A 72 3.86 18.49 -8.46
N SER A 73 4.84 18.85 -7.63
CA SER A 73 4.91 18.39 -6.24
C SER A 73 3.92 19.05 -5.29
N ASP A 74 3.59 20.32 -5.45
CA ASP A 74 2.78 21.03 -4.46
C ASP A 74 1.38 20.41 -4.34
N VAL A 75 0.80 19.95 -5.45
CA VAL A 75 -0.54 19.36 -5.45
C VAL A 75 -0.63 18.09 -4.59
N LEU A 76 0.35 17.18 -4.65
CA LEU A 76 0.33 15.97 -3.81
C LEU A 76 0.66 16.29 -2.35
N ARG A 77 1.59 17.21 -2.11
CA ARG A 77 1.98 17.61 -0.75
C ARG A 77 0.82 18.32 -0.03
N GLU A 78 0.16 19.25 -0.72
CA GLU A 78 -1.02 19.97 -0.24
C GLU A 78 -2.19 19.01 -0.02
N ARG A 79 -2.50 18.13 -0.99
CA ARG A 79 -3.62 17.19 -0.87
C ARG A 79 -3.43 16.13 0.21
N ALA A 80 -2.18 15.77 0.52
CA ALA A 80 -1.87 14.80 1.56
C ALA A 80 -1.65 15.41 2.95
N GLY A 81 -1.63 16.75 3.07
CA GLY A 81 -1.39 17.46 4.33
C GLY A 81 0.04 17.31 4.88
N GLY A 82 1.00 16.87 4.05
CA GLY A 82 2.39 16.68 4.46
C GLY A 82 3.11 15.56 3.70
N VAL A 83 4.45 15.55 3.78
CA VAL A 83 5.33 14.50 3.24
C VAL A 83 6.19 13.94 4.35
N SER A 84 6.26 12.62 4.42
CA SER A 84 7.19 11.92 5.29
C SER A 84 8.39 11.44 4.47
N ILE A 85 9.58 11.84 4.86
CA ILE A 85 10.83 11.46 4.19
C ILE A 85 11.47 10.34 5.01
N GLN A 86 11.81 9.24 4.34
CA GLN A 86 12.54 8.12 4.90
C GLN A 86 13.86 7.96 4.16
N ARG A 87 14.96 7.84 4.90
CA ARG A 87 16.28 7.54 4.35
C ARG A 87 16.52 6.04 4.43
N ARG A 88 16.76 5.39 3.29
CA ARG A 88 17.19 3.98 3.22
C ARG A 88 18.58 3.94 2.58
N GLY A 89 19.61 3.87 3.41
CA GLY A 89 21.01 3.93 2.97
C GLY A 89 21.31 5.27 2.30
N ASP A 90 21.83 5.21 1.08
CA ASP A 90 22.20 6.39 0.27
C ASP A 90 21.01 7.02 -0.47
N ARG A 91 19.84 6.36 -0.45
CA ARG A 91 18.63 6.84 -1.14
C ARG A 91 17.64 7.45 -0.16
N GLN A 92 17.04 8.55 -0.57
CA GLN A 92 15.93 9.18 0.15
C GLN A 92 14.62 8.88 -0.58
N PHE A 93 13.64 8.39 0.16
CA PHE A 93 12.30 8.13 -0.34
C PHE A 93 11.33 9.04 0.39
N ALA A 94 10.54 9.80 -0.36
CA ALA A 94 9.39 10.49 0.19
C ALA A 94 8.16 9.61 0.06
N HIS A 95 7.25 9.75 1.02
CA HIS A 95 5.92 9.17 0.92
C HIS A 95 4.85 10.08 1.46
N VAL A 96 3.64 9.89 0.93
CA VAL A 96 2.40 10.53 1.36
C VAL A 96 1.29 9.51 1.44
N ILE A 97 0.24 9.82 2.19
CA ILE A 97 -1.00 9.06 2.14
C ILE A 97 -1.99 9.83 1.28
N PHE A 98 -2.32 9.27 0.11
CA PHE A 98 -3.28 9.85 -0.82
C PHE A 98 -4.39 8.84 -1.10
N MET A 99 -5.66 9.23 -0.87
CA MET A 99 -6.82 8.33 -1.00
C MET A 99 -6.67 7.02 -0.21
N SER A 100 -6.10 7.08 1.00
CA SER A 100 -5.77 5.92 1.84
C SER A 100 -4.71 4.95 1.27
N VAL A 101 -4.09 5.28 0.15
CA VAL A 101 -2.98 4.55 -0.47
C VAL A 101 -1.68 5.26 -0.14
N ARG A 102 -0.63 4.50 0.19
CA ARG A 102 0.70 5.05 0.40
C ARG A 102 1.34 5.29 -0.97
N VAL A 103 1.63 6.54 -1.30
CA VAL A 103 2.34 6.88 -2.54
C VAL A 103 3.77 7.21 -2.18
N THR A 104 4.74 6.55 -2.82
CA THR A 104 6.17 6.73 -2.56
C THR A 104 6.93 7.09 -3.83
N TRP A 105 8.01 7.84 -3.67
CA TRP A 105 8.94 8.16 -4.76
C TRP A 105 10.35 8.34 -4.22
N GLU A 106 11.33 8.13 -5.09
CA GLU A 106 12.72 8.45 -4.83
C GLU A 106 12.93 9.96 -4.99
N ILE A 107 13.53 10.59 -3.98
CA ILE A 107 14.02 11.96 -4.06
C ILE A 107 15.40 11.84 -4.72
N ALA A 108 15.48 12.21 -5.99
CA ALA A 108 16.78 12.40 -6.63
C ALA A 108 17.50 13.54 -5.89
N ALA A 109 18.70 13.24 -5.38
CA ALA A 109 19.60 14.23 -4.78
C ALA A 109 20.07 15.25 -5.82
#